data_AF-A0A0V0GQ79-F1
#
_entry.id   AF-A0A0V0GQ79-F1
#
_cell.length_a   1.000
_cell.length_b   1.000
_cell.length_c   1.000
_cell.angle_alpha   90.00
_cell.angle_beta   90.00
_cell.angle_gamma   90.00
#
_symmetry.space_group_name_H-M   'P 1'
#
loop_
_entity.id
_entity.type
_entity.pdbx_description
1 polymer ?
#
loop_
_entity_poly.entity_id
_entity_poly.type
_entity_poly.pdbx_seq_one_letter_code
_entity_poly.pdbx_strand_id
1 'polypeptide(L)' 'MYVLVTLEEDAAFLRYGYLSMDNAAIVRKEVAKLCSELRPHALSLVSSFGLPDAFLSPIAFNWVEANASSSEQN' A
#
# COMPACT_ATOMS: atom_id res chain seq x y z
N MET A 1 -3.01 2.76 9.85
CA MET A 1 -2.73 2.94 8.41
C MET A 1 -3.41 4.16 7.84
N TYR A 2 -4.75 4.18 7.70
CA TYR A 2 -5.50 5.24 7.00
C TYR A 2 -5.06 6.67 7.32
N VAL A 3 -5.06 7.08 8.59
CA VAL A 3 -4.69 8.45 9.00
C VAL A 3 -3.29 8.85 8.54
N LEU A 4 -2.29 7.98 8.72
CA LEU A 4 -0.91 8.30 8.35
C LEU A 4 -0.73 8.36 6.84
N VAL A 5 -1.45 7.53 6.08
CA VAL A 5 -1.46 7.60 4.60
C VAL A 5 -2.10 8.91 4.14
N THR A 6 -3.24 9.31 4.72
CA THR A 6 -3.86 10.61 4.41
C THR A 6 -2.92 11.79 4.69
N LEU A 7 -2.18 11.75 5.81
CA LEU A 7 -1.20 12.78 6.15
C LEU A 7 0.02 12.79 5.22
N GLU A 8 0.39 11.64 4.65
CA GLU A 8 1.55 11.50 3.78
C GLU A 8 1.26 11.89 2.33
N GLU A 9 0.07 11.53 1.83
CA GLU A 9 -0.34 11.79 0.44
C GLU A 9 -0.78 13.24 0.20
N ASP A 10 -1.33 13.92 1.21
CA ASP A 10 -1.81 15.28 1.07
C ASP A 10 -0.74 16.33 1.42
N ALA A 11 -0.18 16.96 0.37
CA ALA A 11 0.80 18.03 0.51
C ALA A 11 0.28 19.27 1.24
N ALA A 12 -1.04 19.43 1.43
CA ALA A 12 -1.63 20.55 2.16
C ALA A 12 -1.12 20.62 3.61
N PHE A 13 -0.87 19.48 4.27
CA PHE A 13 -0.39 19.45 5.64
C PHE A 13 0.99 20.10 5.80
N LEU A 14 1.88 19.91 4.81
CA LEU A 14 3.17 20.60 4.75
C LEU A 14 3.02 22.04 4.29
N ARG A 15 2.23 22.29 3.25
CA ARG A 15 2.07 23.62 2.64
C ARG A 15 1.52 24.67 3.60
N TYR A 16 0.57 24.27 4.46
CA TYR A 16 -0.06 25.17 5.42
C TYR A 16 0.58 25.10 6.82
N GLY A 17 1.66 24.32 6.98
CA GLY A 17 2.41 24.25 8.23
C GLY A 17 1.73 23.45 9.36
N TYR A 18 0.73 22.63 9.04
CA TYR A 18 0.15 21.67 10.00
C TYR A 18 1.13 20.56 10.38
N LEU A 19 2.08 20.26 9.48
CA LEU A 19 3.21 19.38 9.72
C LEU A 19 4.53 20.09 9.42
N SER A 20 5.55 19.85 10.24
CA SER A 20 6.92 20.18 9.90
C SER A 20 7.51 19.17 8.92
N MET A 21 8.60 19.53 8.24
CA MET A 21 9.33 18.61 7.35
C MET A 21 9.82 17.35 8.10
N ASP A 22 10.32 17.52 9.32
CA ASP A 22 10.78 16.40 10.15
C ASP A 22 9.64 15.46 10.51
N ASN A 23 8.48 16.00 10.90
CA ASN A 23 7.31 15.19 11.21
C ASN A 23 6.78 14.46 9.95
N ALA A 24 6.85 15.07 8.77
CA ALA A 24 6.47 14.39 7.52
C ALA A 24 7.40 13.22 7.19
N ALA A 25 8.71 13.38 7.43
CA ALA A 25 9.65 12.28 7.27
C ALA A 25 9.36 11.12 8.24
N ILE A 26 8.98 11.43 9.49
CA ILE A 26 8.55 10.43 10.48
C ILE A 26 7.27 9.73 10.01
N VAL A 27 6.25 10.47 9.56
CA VAL A 27 5.00 9.89 9.04
C VAL A 27 5.29 8.89 7.91
N ARG A 28 6.12 9.26 6.93
CA ARG A 28 6.51 8.36 5.83
C ARG A 28 7.18 7.08 6.31
N LYS A 29 8.07 7.18 7.31
CA LYS A 29 8.72 6.02 7.92
C LYS A 29 7.71 5.11 8.62
N GLU A 30 6.76 5.68 9.35
CA GLU A 30 5.73 4.90 10.04
C GLU A 30 4.75 4.24 9.05
N VAL A 31 4.42 4.88 7.93
CA VAL A 31 3.65 4.25 6.84
C VAL A 31 4.40 3.02 6.31
N ALA A 32 5.69 3.14 5.97
CA ALA A 32 6.49 2.01 5.47
C ALA A 32 6.57 0.85 6.49
N LYS A 33 6.72 1.18 7.78
CA LYS A 33 6.72 0.20 8.87
C LYS A 33 5.38 -0.53 8.98
N LEU A 34 4.27 0.20 9.04
CA LEU A 34 2.94 -0.39 9.10
C LEU A 34 2.62 -1.24 7.86
N CYS A 35 3.09 -0.84 6.67
CA CYS A 35 2.96 -1.64 5.44
C CYS A 35 3.65 -3.00 5.59
N SER A 36 4.82 -3.00 6.22
CA SER A 36 5.60 -4.21 6.46
C SER A 36 4.94 -5.11 7.50
N GLU A 37 4.37 -4.54 8.57
CA GLU A 37 3.62 -5.27 9.60
C GLU A 37 2.30 -5.84 9.07
N LEU A 38 1.61 -5.12 8.18
CA LEU A 38 0.35 -5.57 7.58
C LEU A 38 0.55 -6.63 6.51
N ARG A 39 1.67 -6.59 5.77
CA ARG A 39 1.97 -7.50 4.65
C ARG A 39 1.66 -8.98 4.92
N PRO A 40 2.10 -9.63 6.02
CA PRO A 40 1.80 -11.04 6.27
C PRO A 40 0.30 -11.33 6.46
N HIS A 41 -0.51 -10.32 6.77
CA HIS A 41 -1.95 -10.44 7.01
C HIS A 41 -2.81 -9.97 5.83
N ALA A 42 -2.20 -9.36 4.81
CA ALA A 42 -2.93 -8.75 3.69
C ALA A 42 -3.86 -9.72 2.97
N LEU A 43 -3.39 -10.96 2.70
CA LEU A 43 -4.21 -11.99 2.05
C LEU A 43 -5.42 -12.36 2.91
N SER A 44 -5.23 -12.64 4.20
CA SER A 44 -6.31 -12.98 5.13
C SER A 44 -7.36 -11.87 5.23
N LEU A 45 -6.91 -10.61 5.27
CA LEU A 45 -7.79 -9.44 5.30
C LEU A 45 -8.67 -9.37 4.03
N VAL A 46 -8.09 -9.53 2.84
CA VAL A 46 -8.86 -9.50 1.58
C VAL A 46 -9.78 -10.72 1.46
N SER A 47 -9.33 -11.91 1.85
CA SER A 47 -10.15 -13.12 1.87
C SER A 47 -11.36 -13.02 2.81
N SER A 48 -11.26 -12.23 3.89
CA SER A 48 -12.36 -12.01 4.84
C SER A 48 -13.59 -11.32 4.24
N PHE A 49 -13.44 -10.67 3.08
CA PHE A 49 -14.57 -10.08 2.35
C PHE A 49 -15.49 -11.13 1.72
N GLY A 50 -15.07 -12.40 1.66
CA GLY A 50 -15.91 -13.51 1.22
C GLY A 50 -16.35 -13.45 -0.24
N LEU A 51 -15.58 -12.76 -1.10
CA LEU A 51 -15.85 -12.65 -2.53
C LEU A 51 -15.62 -14.02 -3.21
N PRO A 52 -16.62 -14.58 -3.93
CA PRO A 52 -16.41 -15.78 -4.72
C PRO A 52 -15.40 -15.57 -5.86
N ASP A 53 -14.56 -16.58 -6.11
CA ASP A 53 -13.50 -16.55 -7.13
C ASP A 53 -14.00 -16.18 -8.53
N ALA A 54 -15.24 -16.52 -8.88
CA ALA A 54 -15.86 -16.19 -10.16
C ALA A 54 -15.99 -14.68 -10.43
N PHE A 55 -15.90 -13.84 -9.39
CA PHE A 55 -15.92 -12.38 -9.51
C PHE A 55 -14.51 -11.76 -9.54
N LEU A 56 -13.45 -12.56 -9.40
CA LEU A 56 -12.08 -12.08 -9.39
C LEU A 56 -11.47 -12.14 -10.80
N SER A 57 -10.71 -11.11 -11.15
CA SER A 57 -9.91 -11.09 -12.38
C SER A 57 -8.75 -12.09 -12.33
N PRO A 58 -8.24 -12.60 -13.47
CA PRO A 58 -7.17 -13.60 -13.51
C PRO A 58 -5.92 -13.27 -12.67
N ILE A 59 -5.56 -11.97 -12.57
CA ILE A 59 -4.41 -11.50 -11.77
C ILE A 59 -4.49 -11.88 -10.29
N ALA A 60 -5.68 -12.15 -9.75
CA ALA A 60 -5.84 -12.62 -8.37
C ALA A 60 -5.15 -13.98 -8.12
N PHE A 61 -5.00 -14.81 -9.17
CA PHE A 61 -4.48 -16.18 -9.07
C PHE A 61 -3.04 -16.33 -9.59
N ASN A 62 -2.57 -15.43 -10.45
CA ASN A 62 -1.23 -15.48 -11.03
C ASN A 62 -0.41 -14.20 -10.79
N TRP A 63 -0.70 -13.46 -9.70
CA TRP A 63 -0.09 -12.15 -9.42
C TRP A 63 1.45 -12.12 -9.44
N VAL A 64 2.13 -13.23 -9.12
CA VAL A 64 3.61 -13.30 -9.21
C VAL A 64 4.07 -13.26 -10.66
N GLU A 65 3.48 -14.09 -11.52
CA GLU A 65 3.79 -14.15 -12.95
C GLU A 65 3.33 -12.87 -13.66
N ALA A 66 2.15 -12.36 -13.31
CA ALA A 66 1.59 -11.13 -13.88
C ALA A 66 2.41 -9.87 -13.58
N ASN A 67 3.17 -9.85 -12.47
CA ASN A 67 4.05 -8.76 -12.09
C ASN A 67 5.55 -9.09 -12.30
N ALA A 68 5.87 -10.25 -12.87
CA ALA A 68 7.24 -10.56 -13.25
C ALA A 68 7.62 -9.64 -14.42
N SER A 69 8.53 -8.70 -14.19
CA SER A 69 9.10 -7.92 -15.29
C SER A 69 9.73 -8.88 -16.29
N SER A 70 9.29 -8.85 -17.54
CA SER A 70 9.98 -9.54 -18.63
C SER A 70 11.37 -8.92 -18.75
N SER A 71 12.40 -9.64 -18.28
CA SER A 71 13.82 -9.29 -18.47
C SER A 71 14.27 -9.47 -19.92
N GLU A 72 13.37 -9.34 -20.88
CA GLU A 72 13.62 -9.45 -22.30
C GLU A 72 13.02 -8.22 -22.99
N GLN A 73 13.84 -7.19 -23.16
CA GLN A 73 14.16 -6.55 -24.46
C GLN A 73 14.78 -5.16 -24.25
N ASN A 74 16.06 -5.08 -24.68
CA ASN A 74 16.99 -3.96 -24.82
C ASN A 74 17.63 -3.34 -23.55
#